data_AF-A0A6J7DXE7-F1
#
_entry.id   AF-A0A6J7DXE7-F1
#
_cell.length_a   1.000
_cell.length_b   1.000
_cell.length_c   1.000
_cell.angle_alpha   90.00
_cell.angle_beta   90.00
_cell.angle_gamma   90.00
#
_symmetry.space_group_name_H-M   'P 1'
#
loop_
_entity.id
_entity.type
_entity.pdbx_description
1 polymer ?
#
loop_
_entity_poly.entity_id
_entity_poly.type
_entity_poly.pdbx_seq_one_letter_code
_entity_poly.pdbx_strand_id
1 'polypeptide(L)'
;MNNAGGAPPADTATASPKFSTAIVSLNLIAPLICSQQANAVMQTQPEGGCIINIASVSATRPSPDTAAYGAAKAGLLNLTQTMAVEFAPKVRVNAVTAGMIRTEQSHLFYGDEEGIAAVGATVPLGRLGEPRDVANACLFLASELASYVSGANLLVHGGGERPAFLDAAKNTTP
;
A
#
# COMPACT_ATOMS: atom_id res chain seq x y z
N MET A 1 1.74 12.06 -5.73
CA MET A 1 1.70 10.59 -5.63
C MET A 1 3.01 10.09 -5.05
N ASN A 2 3.00 9.45 -3.88
CA ASN A 2 4.19 8.78 -3.34
C ASN A 2 4.06 7.28 -3.59
N ASN A 3 4.57 6.83 -4.74
CA ASN A 3 4.47 5.43 -5.20
C ASN A 3 5.77 4.63 -5.04
N ALA A 4 6.93 5.28 -5.14
CA ALA A 4 8.23 4.62 -5.03
C ALA A 4 8.32 3.86 -3.69
N GLY A 5 8.72 2.59 -3.75
CA GLY A 5 8.74 1.71 -2.59
C GLY A 5 8.91 0.25 -2.97
N GLY A 6 9.05 -0.59 -1.95
CA GLY A 6 9.31 -2.02 -2.09
C GLY A 6 10.33 -2.50 -1.07
N ALA A 7 10.49 -3.81 -0.99
CA ALA A 7 11.56 -4.47 -0.25
C ALA A 7 11.80 -5.87 -0.82
N PRO A 8 13.06 -6.27 -1.05
CA PRO A 8 13.41 -7.67 -1.23
C PRO A 8 13.06 -8.47 0.04
N PRO A 9 12.79 -9.79 -0.07
CA PRO A 9 12.61 -10.63 1.10
C PRO A 9 13.92 -10.74 1.91
N ALA A 10 13.81 -10.75 3.23
CA ALA A 10 14.92 -10.93 4.16
C ALA A 10 14.47 -11.58 5.48
N ASP A 11 15.28 -12.49 6.01
CA ASP A 11 15.06 -13.04 7.35
C ASP A 11 15.15 -11.92 8.40
N THR A 12 14.06 -11.72 9.13
CA THR A 12 13.92 -10.64 10.11
C THR A 12 14.91 -10.78 11.27
N ALA A 13 15.30 -12.01 11.62
CA ALA A 13 16.23 -12.25 12.73
C ALA A 13 17.66 -11.81 12.40
N THR A 14 18.03 -11.78 11.12
CA THR A 14 19.43 -11.59 10.68
C THR A 14 19.63 -10.43 9.70
N ALA A 15 18.55 -9.79 9.23
CA ALA A 15 18.61 -8.64 8.34
C ALA A 15 19.50 -7.52 8.90
N SER A 16 20.45 -7.04 8.10
CA SER A 16 21.39 -6.02 8.55
C SER A 16 20.69 -4.70 8.91
N PRO A 17 21.20 -3.92 9.90
CA PRO A 17 20.66 -2.60 10.22
C PRO A 17 20.60 -1.66 9.02
N LYS A 18 21.62 -1.71 8.15
CA LYS A 18 21.67 -0.92 6.91
C LYS A 18 20.52 -1.25 5.98
N PHE A 19 20.21 -2.54 5.80
CA PHE A 19 19.10 -2.99 4.97
C PHE A 19 17.77 -2.47 5.52
N SER A 20 17.47 -2.74 6.80
CA SER A 20 16.22 -2.32 7.44
C SER A 20 16.04 -0.81 7.40
N THR A 21 17.11 -0.05 7.66
CA THR A 21 17.09 1.41 7.60
C THR A 21 16.79 1.90 6.19
N ALA A 22 17.41 1.34 5.16
CA ALA A 22 17.16 1.72 3.77
C ALA A 22 15.70 1.46 3.35
N ILE A 23 15.11 0.35 3.79
CA ILE A 23 13.69 0.04 3.54
C ILE A 23 12.77 1.07 4.21
N VAL A 24 13.02 1.43 5.47
CA VAL A 24 12.24 2.46 6.17
C VAL A 24 12.44 3.83 5.52
N SER A 25 13.66 4.19 5.16
CA SER A 25 13.98 5.44 4.48
C SER A 25 13.20 5.58 3.17
N LEU A 26 13.19 4.53 2.35
CA LEU A 26 12.49 4.54 1.07
C LEU A 26 10.96 4.57 1.24
N ASN A 27 10.41 3.75 2.14
CA ASN A 27 8.97 3.49 2.18
C ASN A 27 8.18 4.41 3.13
N LEU A 28 8.86 5.13 4.02
CA LEU A 28 8.24 6.03 5.00
C LEU A 28 8.86 7.43 4.97
N ILE A 29 10.18 7.53 5.11
CA ILE A 29 10.84 8.85 5.24
C ILE A 29 10.80 9.63 3.93
N ALA A 30 11.03 8.98 2.79
CA ALA A 30 10.94 9.64 1.49
C ALA A 30 9.52 10.17 1.20
N PRO A 31 8.43 9.40 1.39
CA PRO A 31 7.07 9.95 1.31
C PRO A 31 6.81 11.14 2.23
N LEU A 32 7.32 11.14 3.47
CA LEU A 32 7.21 12.29 4.37
C LEU A 32 7.85 13.53 3.75
N ILE A 33 9.12 13.43 3.34
CA ILE A 33 9.89 14.56 2.80
C ILE A 33 9.26 15.08 1.51
N CYS A 34 8.89 14.17 0.59
CA CYS A 34 8.21 14.55 -0.65
C CYS A 34 6.87 15.25 -0.37
N SER A 35 6.11 14.76 0.62
CA SER A 35 4.83 15.38 1.00
C SER A 35 5.01 16.76 1.61
N GLN A 36 6.05 16.99 2.41
CA GLN A 36 6.36 18.32 2.95
C GLN A 36 6.64 19.33 1.82
N GLN A 37 7.45 18.95 0.83
CA GLN A 37 7.77 19.82 -0.31
C GLN A 37 6.54 20.06 -1.18
N ALA A 38 5.74 19.03 -1.46
CA ALA A 38 4.51 19.16 -2.22
C ALA A 38 3.50 20.06 -1.50
N ASN A 39 3.32 19.86 -0.19
CA ASN A 39 2.43 20.68 0.62
C ASN A 39 2.86 22.15 0.60
N ALA A 40 4.15 22.45 0.78
CA ALA A 40 4.65 23.83 0.74
C ALA A 40 4.24 24.58 -0.54
N VAL A 41 4.27 23.89 -1.70
CA VAL A 41 3.80 24.45 -2.98
C VAL A 41 2.27 24.51 -3.05
N MET A 42 1.56 23.45 -2.66
CA MET A 42 0.09 23.40 -2.74
C MET A 42 -0.59 24.42 -1.82
N GLN A 43 0.01 24.77 -0.68
CA GLN A 43 -0.50 25.80 0.23
C GLN A 43 -0.56 27.19 -0.43
N THR A 44 0.32 27.48 -1.39
CA THR A 44 0.31 28.76 -2.12
C THR A 44 -0.64 28.77 -3.31
N GLN A 45 -1.24 27.62 -3.65
CA GLN A 45 -2.16 27.50 -4.78
C GLN A 45 -3.60 27.83 -4.34
N PRO A 46 -4.41 28.50 -5.19
CA PRO A 46 -5.81 28.80 -4.88
C PRO A 46 -6.61 27.54 -4.52
N GLU A 47 -6.51 26.51 -5.37
CA GLU A 47 -7.24 25.25 -5.28
C GLU A 47 -6.66 24.26 -4.24
N GLY A 48 -5.50 24.57 -3.67
CA GLY A 48 -4.81 23.65 -2.79
C GLY A 48 -4.31 22.40 -3.52
N GLY A 49 -4.53 21.21 -2.96
CA GLY A 49 -4.12 19.98 -3.66
C GLY A 49 -4.50 18.67 -2.98
N CYS A 50 -3.97 17.58 -3.53
CA CYS A 50 -4.13 16.24 -2.99
C CYS A 50 -2.82 15.46 -3.04
N ILE A 51 -2.49 14.80 -1.94
CA ILE A 51 -1.38 13.86 -1.83
C ILE A 51 -1.97 12.47 -1.62
N ILE A 52 -1.51 11.51 -2.43
CA ILE A 52 -1.90 10.10 -2.29
C ILE A 52 -0.63 9.28 -2.07
N ASN A 53 -0.63 8.54 -0.97
CA ASN A 53 0.42 7.60 -0.58
C ASN A 53 0.03 6.19 -1.02
N ILE A 54 0.94 5.46 -1.66
CA ILE A 54 0.70 4.05 -1.99
C ILE A 54 1.21 3.19 -0.83
N ALA A 55 0.26 2.61 -0.10
CA ALA A 55 0.49 1.69 0.99
C ALA A 55 0.37 0.22 0.51
N SER A 56 0.36 -0.71 1.43
CA SER A 56 0.30 -2.15 1.15
C SER A 56 -0.51 -2.86 2.22
N VAL A 57 -1.11 -3.99 1.89
CA VAL A 57 -1.74 -4.89 2.87
C VAL A 57 -0.78 -5.28 3.99
N SER A 58 0.54 -5.28 3.75
CA SER A 58 1.59 -5.44 4.77
C SER A 58 1.58 -4.37 5.87
N ALA A 59 0.86 -3.26 5.69
CA ALA A 59 0.69 -2.23 6.71
C ALA A 59 -0.30 -2.62 7.81
N THR A 60 -1.25 -3.51 7.49
CA THR A 60 -2.39 -3.83 8.37
C THR A 60 -2.42 -5.28 8.81
N ARG A 61 -1.48 -6.10 8.35
CA ARG A 61 -1.30 -7.50 8.75
C ARG A 61 0.18 -7.83 8.91
N PRO A 62 0.53 -8.91 9.63
CA PRO A 62 1.91 -9.38 9.70
C PRO A 62 2.50 -9.60 8.30
N SER A 63 3.76 -9.21 8.12
CA SER A 63 4.46 -9.29 6.83
C SER A 63 5.78 -10.07 6.98
N PRO A 64 5.72 -11.41 7.05
CA PRO A 64 6.90 -12.26 7.04
C PRO A 64 7.83 -11.91 5.88
N ASP A 65 9.13 -12.12 6.09
CA ASP A 65 10.24 -11.80 5.17
C ASP A 65 10.36 -10.32 4.77
N THR A 66 9.48 -9.45 5.28
CA THR A 66 9.36 -8.04 4.88
C THR A 66 9.03 -7.15 6.08
N ALA A 67 9.49 -7.52 7.28
CA ALA A 67 9.12 -6.86 8.54
C ALA A 67 9.36 -5.34 8.54
N ALA A 68 10.53 -4.89 8.09
CA ALA A 68 10.85 -3.45 7.98
C ALA A 68 9.93 -2.71 7.00
N TYR A 69 9.52 -3.38 5.92
CA TYR A 69 8.58 -2.83 4.94
C TYR A 69 7.17 -2.73 5.51
N GLY A 70 6.68 -3.79 6.17
CA GLY A 70 5.39 -3.78 6.86
C GLY A 70 5.32 -2.66 7.90
N ALA A 71 6.36 -2.52 8.74
CA ALA A 71 6.47 -1.44 9.71
C ALA A 71 6.48 -0.05 9.05
N ALA A 72 7.25 0.13 7.97
CA ALA A 72 7.29 1.40 7.24
C ALA A 72 5.93 1.75 6.63
N LYS A 73 5.21 0.78 6.05
CA LYS A 73 3.89 1.00 5.45
C LYS A 73 2.79 1.22 6.50
N ALA A 74 2.89 0.58 7.67
CA ALA A 74 2.04 0.90 8.83
C ALA A 74 2.26 2.36 9.29
N GLY A 75 3.52 2.76 9.41
CA GLY A 75 3.89 4.16 9.68
C GLY A 75 3.37 5.13 8.61
N LEU A 76 3.38 4.73 7.34
CA LEU A 76 2.87 5.56 6.23
C LEU A 76 1.36 5.78 6.31
N LEU A 77 0.59 4.78 6.77
CA LEU A 77 -0.85 4.94 7.02
C LEU A 77 -1.11 5.93 8.15
N ASN A 78 -0.39 5.84 9.25
CA ASN A 78 -0.50 6.81 10.34
C ASN A 78 -0.07 8.22 9.87
N LEU A 79 1.06 8.32 9.19
CA LEU A 79 1.55 9.58 8.64
C LEU A 79 0.54 10.23 7.68
N THR A 80 -0.16 9.43 6.87
CA THR A 80 -1.24 9.91 6.00
C THR A 80 -2.34 10.62 6.80
N GLN A 81 -2.78 10.02 7.91
CA GLN A 81 -3.79 10.61 8.79
C GLN A 81 -3.28 11.87 9.47
N THR A 82 -2.04 11.86 9.97
CA THR A 82 -1.40 13.02 10.60
C THR A 82 -1.33 14.20 9.61
N MET A 83 -0.77 13.99 8.42
CA MET A 83 -0.67 15.03 7.40
C MET A 83 -2.04 15.50 6.89
N ALA A 84 -3.06 14.63 6.87
CA ALA A 84 -4.41 15.03 6.51
C ALA A 84 -5.01 16.06 7.48
N VAL A 85 -4.70 15.95 8.77
CA VAL A 85 -5.09 16.93 9.79
C VAL A 85 -4.23 18.19 9.66
N GLU A 86 -2.92 18.03 9.56
CA GLU A 86 -1.98 19.16 9.57
C GLU A 86 -2.02 20.02 8.30
N PHE A 87 -2.34 19.44 7.14
CA PHE A 87 -2.30 20.16 5.86
C PHE A 87 -3.68 20.69 5.43
N ALA A 88 -4.74 20.34 6.16
CA ALA A 88 -6.06 20.90 5.95
C ALA A 88 -6.10 22.42 6.25
N PRO A 89 -7.06 23.17 5.66
CA PRO A 89 -8.07 22.72 4.70
C PRO A 89 -7.56 22.68 3.25
N LYS A 90 -6.33 23.13 2.99
CA LYS A 90 -5.81 23.32 1.63
C LYS A 90 -5.44 22.00 0.93
N VAL A 91 -4.89 21.03 1.65
CA VAL A 91 -4.42 19.79 1.03
C VAL A 91 -5.08 18.58 1.66
N ARG A 92 -5.69 17.73 0.82
CA ARG A 92 -6.18 16.42 1.24
C ARG A 92 -5.08 15.39 1.15
N VAL A 93 -4.96 14.53 2.16
CA VAL A 93 -3.93 13.48 2.16
C VAL A 93 -4.62 12.14 2.36
N ASN A 94 -4.46 11.21 1.43
CA ASN A 94 -5.08 9.88 1.51
C ASN A 94 -4.07 8.78 1.16
N ALA A 95 -4.43 7.54 1.46
CA ALA A 95 -3.67 6.36 1.10
C ALA A 95 -4.50 5.41 0.25
N VAL A 96 -3.81 4.69 -0.64
CA VAL A 96 -4.34 3.50 -1.31
C VAL A 96 -3.52 2.30 -0.86
N THR A 97 -4.16 1.35 -0.18
CA THR A 97 -3.52 0.08 0.20
C THR A 97 -3.81 -0.96 -0.88
N ALA A 98 -2.77 -1.29 -1.64
CA ALA A 98 -2.83 -2.34 -2.64
C ALA A 98 -2.68 -3.73 -2.01
N GLY A 99 -3.43 -4.70 -2.54
CA GLY A 99 -3.22 -6.13 -2.29
C GLY A 99 -2.17 -6.73 -3.23
N MET A 100 -2.37 -7.99 -3.61
CA MET A 100 -1.54 -8.65 -4.62
C MET A 100 -1.90 -8.11 -6.00
N ILE A 101 -0.98 -7.39 -6.62
CA ILE A 101 -1.14 -6.78 -7.94
C ILE A 101 -0.21 -7.48 -8.92
N ARG A 102 -0.74 -7.82 -10.09
CA ARG A 102 0.03 -8.31 -11.22
C ARG A 102 0.85 -7.16 -11.80
N THR A 103 2.17 -7.25 -11.69
CA THR A 103 3.14 -6.31 -12.25
C THR A 103 4.11 -7.07 -13.13
N GLU A 104 4.96 -6.35 -13.87
CA GLU A 104 6.00 -6.96 -14.71
C GLU A 104 6.93 -7.90 -13.91
N GLN A 105 7.08 -7.65 -12.61
CA GLN A 105 7.93 -8.44 -11.70
C GLN A 105 7.17 -9.55 -10.96
N SER A 106 5.86 -9.72 -11.17
CA SER A 106 5.07 -10.73 -10.45
C SER A 106 5.61 -12.14 -10.57
N HIS A 107 6.24 -12.47 -11.71
CA HIS A 107 6.83 -13.78 -11.92
C HIS A 107 7.99 -14.10 -10.96
N LEU A 108 8.68 -13.08 -10.45
CA LEU A 108 9.74 -13.23 -9.46
C LEU A 108 9.20 -13.63 -8.08
N PHE A 109 7.93 -13.34 -7.80
CA PHE A 109 7.30 -13.56 -6.50
C PHE A 109 6.28 -14.70 -6.51
N TYR A 110 5.63 -14.95 -7.64
CA TYR A 110 4.51 -15.88 -7.76
C TYR A 110 4.75 -17.03 -8.74
N GLY A 111 5.89 -17.05 -9.45
CA GLY A 111 6.19 -18.08 -10.45
C GLY A 111 5.62 -17.75 -11.83
N ASP A 112 5.33 -18.77 -12.62
CA ASP A 112 4.73 -18.62 -13.95
C ASP A 112 3.24 -18.26 -13.89
N GLU A 113 2.56 -18.31 -15.04
CA GLU A 113 1.13 -18.00 -15.14
C GLU A 113 0.24 -18.93 -14.29
N GLU A 114 0.65 -20.20 -14.10
CA GLU A 114 -0.07 -21.13 -13.25
C GLU A 114 0.08 -20.73 -11.77
N GLY A 115 1.29 -20.36 -11.35
CA GLY A 115 1.55 -19.83 -10.01
C GLY A 115 0.79 -18.53 -9.74
N ILE A 116 0.78 -17.60 -10.71
CA ILE A 116 0.00 -16.35 -10.63
C ILE A 116 -1.50 -16.64 -10.49
N ALA A 117 -2.03 -17.57 -11.28
CA ALA A 117 -3.44 -17.97 -11.20
C ALA A 117 -3.78 -18.62 -9.86
N ALA A 118 -2.89 -19.48 -9.34
CA ALA A 118 -3.05 -20.13 -8.04
C ALA A 118 -3.08 -19.10 -6.89
N VAL A 119 -2.17 -18.11 -6.91
CA VAL A 119 -2.20 -17.00 -5.94
C VAL A 119 -3.49 -16.18 -6.10
N GLY A 120 -3.92 -15.91 -7.33
CA GLY A 120 -5.16 -15.21 -7.62
C GLY A 120 -6.41 -15.89 -7.06
N ALA A 121 -6.45 -17.22 -7.07
CA ALA A 121 -7.54 -17.99 -6.49
C ALA A 121 -7.66 -17.84 -4.96
N THR A 122 -6.60 -17.39 -4.28
CA THR A 122 -6.64 -17.08 -2.84
C THR A 122 -7.28 -15.71 -2.54
N VAL A 123 -7.38 -14.82 -3.54
CA VAL A 123 -8.03 -13.53 -3.42
C VAL A 123 -9.55 -13.71 -3.56
N PRO A 124 -10.39 -13.13 -2.68
CA PRO A 124 -11.84 -13.29 -2.76
C PRO A 124 -12.49 -12.87 -4.09
N LEU A 125 -11.93 -11.89 -4.81
CA LEU A 125 -12.36 -11.54 -6.17
C LEU A 125 -11.83 -12.48 -7.28
N GLY A 126 -11.12 -13.55 -6.91
CA GLY A 126 -10.69 -14.63 -7.80
C GLY A 126 -9.55 -14.28 -8.76
N ARG A 127 -8.85 -13.16 -8.55
CA ARG A 127 -7.70 -12.74 -9.36
C ARG A 127 -6.76 -11.83 -8.58
N LEU A 128 -5.51 -11.73 -9.06
CA LEU A 128 -4.66 -10.58 -8.72
C LEU A 128 -5.30 -9.29 -9.25
N GLY A 129 -5.09 -8.20 -8.52
CA GLY A 129 -5.38 -6.87 -9.05
C GLY A 129 -4.47 -6.55 -10.23
N GLU A 130 -4.91 -5.63 -11.09
CA GLU A 130 -4.11 -5.09 -12.19
C GLU A 130 -3.66 -3.67 -11.83
N PRO A 131 -2.58 -3.13 -12.45
CA PRO A 131 -2.14 -1.75 -12.18
C PRO A 131 -3.26 -0.72 -12.40
N ARG A 132 -4.17 -1.01 -13.33
CA ARG A 132 -5.34 -0.18 -13.62
C ARG A 132 -6.34 -0.11 -12.44
N ASP A 133 -6.47 -1.17 -11.64
CA ASP A 133 -7.34 -1.16 -10.45
C ASP A 133 -6.85 -0.12 -9.42
N VAL A 134 -5.54 -0.07 -9.19
CA VAL A 134 -4.91 0.93 -8.29
C VAL A 134 -4.97 2.33 -8.88
N ALA A 135 -4.70 2.47 -10.19
CA ALA A 135 -4.76 3.75 -10.89
C ALA A 135 -6.17 4.38 -10.81
N ASN A 136 -7.22 3.59 -11.01
CA ASN A 136 -8.61 4.06 -10.91
C ASN A 136 -8.94 4.58 -9.50
N ALA A 137 -8.47 3.90 -8.45
CA ALA A 137 -8.63 4.36 -7.07
C ALA A 137 -7.89 5.69 -6.82
N CYS A 138 -6.69 5.86 -7.38
CA CYS A 138 -5.94 7.10 -7.29
C CYS A 138 -6.65 8.24 -8.04
N LEU A 139 -7.19 7.99 -9.23
CA LEU A 139 -7.96 8.97 -10.00
C LEU A 139 -9.21 9.42 -9.22
N PHE A 140 -9.94 8.50 -8.60
CA PHE A 140 -11.06 8.84 -7.73
C PHE A 140 -10.62 9.77 -6.59
N LEU A 141 -9.58 9.41 -5.82
CA LEU A 141 -9.11 10.20 -4.70
C LEU A 141 -8.56 11.58 -5.09
N ALA A 142 -8.00 11.70 -6.29
CA ALA A 142 -7.50 12.95 -6.86
C ALA A 142 -8.62 13.86 -7.39
N SER A 143 -9.79 13.30 -7.73
CA SER A 143 -10.91 14.04 -8.31
C SER A 143 -11.76 14.78 -7.26
N GLU A 144 -12.65 15.66 -7.74
CA GLU A 144 -13.64 16.36 -6.92
C GLU A 144 -14.69 15.43 -6.29
N LEU A 145 -14.87 14.21 -6.84
CA LEU A 145 -15.74 13.18 -6.24
C LEU A 145 -15.29 12.80 -4.84
N ALA A 146 -14.00 13.01 -4.52
CA ALA A 146 -13.40 12.77 -3.22
C ALA A 146 -13.13 14.07 -2.44
N SER A 147 -13.83 15.17 -2.76
CA SER A 147 -13.62 16.50 -2.16
C SER A 147 -13.70 16.54 -0.63
N TYR A 148 -14.46 15.63 -0.01
CA TYR A 148 -14.55 15.51 1.45
C TYR A 148 -13.75 14.33 2.04
N VAL A 149 -12.96 13.64 1.22
CA VAL A 149 -12.14 12.49 1.63
C VAL A 149 -10.73 12.97 1.93
N SER A 150 -10.36 12.97 3.21
CA SER A 150 -8.99 13.24 3.71
C SER A 150 -8.71 12.35 4.91
N GLY A 151 -7.49 11.82 5.02
CA GLY A 151 -7.05 10.87 6.04
C GLY A 151 -7.52 9.43 5.79
N ALA A 152 -8.12 9.14 4.64
CA ALA A 152 -8.66 7.82 4.34
C ALA A 152 -7.58 6.84 3.86
N ASN A 153 -7.81 5.56 4.14
CA ASN A 153 -7.09 4.44 3.53
C ASN A 153 -8.07 3.65 2.66
N LEU A 154 -7.97 3.80 1.34
CA LEU A 154 -8.79 3.06 0.39
C LEU A 154 -8.14 1.71 0.07
N LEU A 155 -8.82 0.63 0.45
CA LEU A 155 -8.35 -0.73 0.26
C LEU A 155 -8.64 -1.21 -1.17
N VAL A 156 -7.58 -1.56 -1.91
CA VAL A 156 -7.62 -2.09 -3.29
C VAL A 156 -6.94 -3.45 -3.30
N HIS A 157 -7.54 -4.40 -2.59
CA HIS A 157 -6.95 -5.72 -2.33
C HIS A 157 -7.90 -6.89 -2.64
N GLY A 158 -9.00 -6.65 -3.36
CA GLY A 158 -9.92 -7.69 -3.81
C GLY A 158 -10.57 -8.54 -2.70
N GLY A 159 -10.84 -7.95 -1.54
CA GLY A 159 -11.43 -8.65 -0.38
C GLY A 159 -10.44 -9.17 0.67
N GLY A 160 -9.13 -9.11 0.40
CA GLY A 160 -8.10 -9.34 1.42
C GLY A 160 -7.72 -10.82 1.52
N GLU A 161 -7.08 -11.22 2.62
CA GLU A 161 -6.75 -12.64 2.84
C GLU A 161 -7.94 -13.41 3.37
N ARG A 162 -8.25 -14.54 2.71
CA ARG A 162 -9.19 -15.52 3.24
C ARG A 162 -8.57 -16.19 4.49
N PRO A 163 -9.29 -16.30 5.62
CA PRO A 163 -8.76 -16.97 6.79
C PRO A 163 -8.41 -18.44 6.49
N ALA A 164 -7.13 -18.80 6.64
CA ALA A 164 -6.62 -20.13 6.26
C ALA A 164 -7.32 -21.30 6.98
N PHE A 165 -7.82 -21.08 8.20
CA PHE A 165 -8.55 -22.11 8.95
C PHE A 165 -9.83 -22.59 8.24
N LEU A 166 -10.45 -21.76 7.38
CA LEU A 166 -11.68 -22.13 6.66
C LEU A 166 -11.43 -23.21 5.62
N ASP A 167 -10.25 -23.23 5.01
CA ASP A 167 -9.90 -24.24 4.02
C ASP A 167 -9.43 -25.52 4.72
N ALA A 168 -8.69 -25.39 5.83
CA ALA A 168 -8.34 -26.51 6.69
C ALA A 168 -9.59 -27.24 7.24
N ALA A 169 -10.62 -26.50 7.68
CA ALA A 169 -11.86 -27.07 8.22
C ALA A 169 -12.72 -27.79 7.17
N LYS A 170 -12.58 -27.47 5.88
CA LYS A 170 -13.29 -28.16 4.79
C LYS A 170 -12.59 -29.46 4.39
N ASN A 171 -11.26 -29.46 4.43
CA ASN A 171 -10.42 -30.62 4.12
C ASN A 171 -10.44 -31.70 5.22
N THR A 172 -11.12 -31.45 6.35
CA THR A 172 -11.31 -32.42 7.44
C THR A 172 -12.60 -33.25 7.32
N THR A 173 -13.29 -33.23 6.16
CA THR A 173 -14.42 -34.14 5.91
C THR A 173 -13.88 -35.43 5.27
N PRO A 174 -14.06 -36.62 5.88
CA PRO A 174 -13.58 -37.89 5.33
C PRO A 174 -14.24 -38.28 4.01
#